data_AF-A0AAP6ZU43-F1
#
_entry.id   AF-A0AAP6ZU43-F1
#
_cell.length_a   1.000
_cell.length_b   1.000
_cell.length_c   1.000
_cell.angle_alpha   90.00
_cell.angle_beta   90.00
_cell.angle_gamma   90.00
#
_symmetry.space_group_name_H-M   'P 1'
#
loop_
_entity.id
_entity.type
_entity.pdbx_description
1 polymer ?
#
loop_
_entity_poly.entity_id
_entity_poly.type
_entity_poly.pdbx_seq_one_letter_code
_entity_poly.pdbx_strand_id
1 'polypeptide(L)'
;MISTALFSTGVPSVKADTAYVNEDFTAYIGASGDSKPVFASGKAAYIGGVAVHPTSWGTGNWNKPVYPFGTMIVLNNNEHITIPGGNVLNTFIVEDTGDLKNTGKLSYRWIDVYFGKYSAANHEAAINFGKKKFSYTVIS
;
A
#
# COMPACT_ATOMS: atom_id res chain seq x y z
N MET A 1 2.75 -28.25 49.19
CA MET A 1 1.54 -28.08 48.36
C MET A 1 1.91 -27.22 47.16
N ILE A 2 1.53 -27.67 45.96
CA ILE A 2 2.00 -27.18 44.66
C ILE A 2 1.34 -25.83 44.34
N SER A 3 2.15 -24.80 44.11
CA SER A 3 1.69 -23.52 43.56
C SER A 3 1.35 -23.72 42.09
N THR A 4 0.09 -23.53 41.73
CA THR A 4 -0.38 -23.63 40.35
C THR A 4 -0.25 -22.25 39.71
N ALA A 5 0.78 -22.06 38.89
CA ALA A 5 0.88 -20.88 38.04
C ALA A 5 -0.15 -21.01 36.91
N LEU A 6 -1.15 -20.11 36.89
CA LEU A 6 -1.99 -19.93 35.71
C LEU A 6 -1.17 -19.24 34.61
N PHE A 7 -0.83 -20.01 33.57
CA PHE A 7 -0.38 -19.44 32.31
C PHE A 7 -1.60 -18.88 31.58
N SER A 8 -1.76 -17.55 31.60
CA SER A 8 -2.67 -16.85 30.68
C SER A 8 -2.04 -16.90 29.29
N THR A 9 -2.50 -17.82 28.44
CA THR A 9 -2.18 -17.82 27.02
C THR A 9 -2.95 -16.66 26.37
N GLY A 10 -2.28 -15.53 26.16
CA GLY A 10 -2.86 -14.40 25.44
C GLY A 10 -3.28 -14.86 24.04
N VAL A 11 -4.59 -14.86 23.78
CA VAL A 11 -5.12 -15.07 22.44
C VAL A 11 -4.70 -13.85 21.61
N PRO A 12 -4.04 -14.01 20.45
CA PRO A 12 -3.73 -12.88 19.61
C PRO A 12 -5.03 -12.15 19.24
N SER A 13 -5.09 -10.86 19.52
CA SER A 13 -6.17 -9.99 19.07
C SER A 13 -6.18 -9.97 17.54
N VAL A 14 -7.08 -10.72 16.91
CA VAL A 14 -7.34 -10.60 15.48
C VAL A 14 -7.89 -9.20 15.25
N LYS A 15 -7.17 -8.37 14.50
CA LYS A 15 -7.72 -7.09 14.05
C LYS A 15 -8.87 -7.38 13.10
N ALA A 16 -10.02 -6.76 13.35
CA ALA A 16 -11.14 -6.87 12.43
C ALA A 16 -10.77 -6.18 11.10
N ASP A 17 -11.08 -6.86 10.00
CA ASP A 17 -11.00 -6.28 8.68
C ASP A 17 -11.81 -4.98 8.63
N THR A 18 -11.23 -3.93 8.07
CA THR A 18 -11.86 -2.60 8.03
C THR A 18 -12.03 -2.16 6.58
N ALA A 19 -13.26 -1.78 6.23
CA ALA A 19 -13.60 -1.27 4.91
C ALA A 19 -13.52 0.26 4.85
N TYR A 20 -12.94 0.78 3.77
CA TYR A 20 -12.89 2.19 3.42
C TYR A 20 -13.54 2.40 2.05
N VAL A 21 -14.20 3.54 1.87
CA VAL A 21 -15.01 3.83 0.68
C VAL A 21 -14.57 5.12 0.03
N ASN A 22 -14.58 5.15 -1.30
CA ASN A 22 -14.30 6.36 -2.10
C ASN A 22 -12.94 7.03 -1.78
N GLU A 23 -11.92 6.20 -1.54
CA GLU A 23 -10.56 6.64 -1.25
C GLU A 23 -9.79 6.90 -2.55
N ASP A 24 -8.84 7.82 -2.52
CA ASP A 24 -8.00 8.12 -3.69
C ASP A 24 -7.03 6.97 -3.97
N PHE A 25 -6.91 6.62 -5.25
CA PHE A 25 -5.87 5.74 -5.77
C PHE A 25 -5.10 6.48 -6.86
N THR A 26 -3.78 6.33 -6.85
CA THR A 26 -2.89 6.78 -7.92
C THR A 26 -1.95 5.64 -8.33
N ALA A 27 -1.06 5.91 -9.28
CA ALA A 27 0.00 5.00 -9.66
C ALA A 27 1.34 5.74 -9.73
N TYR A 28 2.40 5.03 -9.34
CA TYR A 28 3.78 5.52 -9.41
C TYR A 28 4.70 4.47 -10.01
N ILE A 29 5.90 4.89 -10.39
CA ILE A 29 6.94 4.03 -10.94
C ILE A 29 8.27 4.25 -10.22
N GLY A 30 9.19 3.31 -10.40
CA GLY A 30 10.56 3.49 -9.93
C GLY A 30 11.22 4.69 -10.59
N ALA A 31 12.16 5.32 -9.90
CA ALA A 31 12.91 6.46 -10.44
C ALA A 31 13.66 6.07 -11.74
N SER A 32 13.78 7.02 -12.67
CA SER A 32 14.61 6.81 -13.86
C SER A 32 16.07 6.57 -13.47
N GLY A 33 16.70 5.59 -14.12
CA GLY A 33 18.08 5.16 -13.79
C GLY A 33 18.19 4.20 -12.60
N ASP A 34 17.14 4.02 -11.80
CA ASP A 34 17.16 3.03 -10.72
C ASP A 34 16.98 1.62 -11.28
N SER A 35 18.04 0.82 -11.21
CA SER A 35 18.04 -0.53 -11.72
C SER A 35 17.40 -1.56 -10.78
N LYS A 36 17.33 -1.26 -9.48
CA LYS A 36 16.91 -2.15 -8.40
C LYS A 36 16.11 -1.37 -7.35
N PRO A 37 14.93 -0.86 -7.71
CA PRO A 37 14.09 -0.12 -6.77
C PRO A 37 13.74 -0.98 -5.55
N VAL A 38 13.75 -0.35 -4.38
CA VAL A 38 13.46 -0.96 -3.09
C VAL A 38 12.37 -0.13 -2.42
N PHE A 39 11.35 -0.80 -1.87
CA PHE A 39 10.29 -0.13 -1.12
C PHE A 39 10.78 0.30 0.27
N ALA A 40 10.04 1.18 0.96
CA ALA A 40 10.34 1.55 2.34
C ALA A 40 10.36 0.35 3.33
N SER A 41 9.70 -0.76 3.02
CA SER A 41 9.79 -2.02 3.79
C SER A 41 11.15 -2.72 3.67
N GLY A 42 12.00 -2.29 2.75
CA GLY A 42 13.31 -2.90 2.45
C GLY A 42 13.24 -4.04 1.42
N LYS A 43 12.06 -4.40 0.92
CA LYS A 43 11.90 -5.42 -0.13
C LYS A 43 12.16 -4.85 -1.52
N ALA A 44 12.67 -5.68 -2.42
CA ALA A 44 12.75 -5.35 -3.84
C ALA A 44 11.37 -5.01 -4.38
N ALA A 45 11.26 -3.94 -5.18
CA ALA A 45 9.99 -3.46 -5.67
C ALA A 45 9.37 -4.42 -6.72
N TYR A 46 8.05 -4.59 -6.64
CA TYR A 46 7.27 -5.44 -7.55
C TYR A 46 5.88 -4.83 -7.80
N ILE A 47 5.31 -5.08 -8.98
CA ILE A 47 3.95 -4.61 -9.29
C ILE A 47 2.95 -5.31 -8.36
N GLY A 48 2.10 -4.52 -7.69
CA GLY A 48 1.19 -5.00 -6.63
C GLY A 48 1.60 -4.55 -5.23
N GLY A 49 2.86 -4.12 -5.04
CA GLY A 49 3.26 -3.33 -3.89
C GLY A 49 2.63 -1.93 -3.95
N VAL A 50 2.19 -1.40 -2.81
CA VAL A 50 1.60 -0.06 -2.72
C VAL A 50 2.31 0.82 -1.71
N ALA A 51 2.34 2.11 -2.01
CA ALA A 51 2.65 3.16 -1.06
C ALA A 51 1.38 3.66 -0.40
N VAL A 52 1.48 4.02 0.88
CA VAL A 52 0.41 4.69 1.62
C VAL A 52 0.96 5.91 2.34
N HIS A 53 0.07 6.75 2.85
CA HIS A 53 0.46 7.86 3.71
C HIS A 53 1.22 7.37 4.96
N PRO A 54 2.16 8.15 5.53
CA PRO A 54 2.67 7.87 6.86
C PRO A 54 1.59 8.12 7.91
N THR A 55 1.72 7.47 9.08
CA THR A 55 0.83 7.69 10.23
C THR A 55 0.82 9.16 10.66
N SER A 56 1.96 9.83 10.54
CA SER A 56 2.12 11.27 10.73
C SER A 56 2.97 11.86 9.61
N TRP A 57 2.57 13.01 9.07
CA TRP A 57 3.33 13.69 8.02
C TRP A 57 4.74 14.08 8.48
N GLY A 58 5.68 14.07 7.56
CA GLY A 58 7.09 14.40 7.76
C GLY A 58 8.01 13.40 7.07
N THR A 59 9.10 13.90 6.46
CA THR A 59 10.09 13.04 5.76
C THR A 59 10.75 12.02 6.68
N GLY A 60 10.83 12.29 7.99
CA GLY A 60 11.33 11.35 8.99
C GLY A 60 10.39 10.16 9.30
N ASN A 61 9.18 10.12 8.73
CA ASN A 61 8.21 9.04 8.93
C ASN A 61 8.06 8.14 7.68
N TRP A 62 9.06 8.15 6.80
CA TRP A 62 9.09 7.32 5.58
C TRP A 62 8.95 5.80 5.84
N ASN A 63 9.24 5.32 7.05
CA ASN A 63 9.12 3.93 7.46
C ASN A 63 7.97 3.68 8.46
N LYS A 64 7.03 4.61 8.57
CA LYS A 64 5.88 4.53 9.50
C LYS A 64 4.58 4.70 8.72
N PRO A 65 4.22 3.74 7.87
CA PRO A 65 3.01 3.81 7.06
C PRO A 65 1.75 3.72 7.94
N VAL A 66 0.67 4.37 7.49
CA VAL A 66 -0.64 4.39 8.17
C VAL A 66 -1.25 3.00 8.30
N TYR A 67 -0.88 2.10 7.38
CA TYR A 67 -1.08 0.66 7.48
C TYR A 67 0.29 0.01 7.58
N PRO A 68 0.56 -0.88 8.57
CA PRO A 68 1.87 -1.52 8.70
C PRO A 68 2.32 -2.21 7.41
N PHE A 69 3.63 -2.26 7.15
CA PHE A 69 4.15 -3.04 6.02
C PHE A 69 3.71 -4.51 6.10
N GLY A 70 3.36 -5.09 4.95
CA GLY A 70 2.78 -6.42 4.84
C GLY A 70 1.24 -6.45 4.95
N THR A 71 0.59 -5.34 5.28
CA THR A 71 -0.88 -5.24 5.27
C THR A 71 -1.41 -5.51 3.87
N MET A 72 -2.48 -6.29 3.78
CA MET A 72 -3.14 -6.59 2.51
C MET A 72 -4.34 -5.65 2.29
N ILE A 73 -4.44 -5.12 1.08
CA ILE A 73 -5.52 -4.27 0.60
C ILE A 73 -6.28 -5.02 -0.48
N VAL A 74 -7.59 -5.22 -0.31
CA VAL A 74 -8.44 -5.92 -1.29
C VAL A 74 -9.53 -4.97 -1.77
N LEU A 75 -9.61 -4.74 -3.08
CA LEU A 75 -10.66 -3.92 -3.67
C LEU A 75 -12.03 -4.60 -3.53
N ASN A 76 -13.04 -3.81 -3.19
CA ASN A 76 -14.39 -4.28 -2.98
C ASN A 76 -15.16 -4.36 -4.31
N ASN A 77 -16.36 -4.94 -4.31
CA ASN A 77 -17.30 -4.93 -5.44
C ASN A 77 -16.75 -5.48 -6.78
N ASN A 78 -15.81 -6.44 -6.73
CA ASN A 78 -15.11 -6.98 -7.91
C ASN A 78 -14.34 -5.92 -8.72
N GLU A 79 -14.03 -4.78 -8.11
CA GLU A 79 -13.15 -3.78 -8.71
C GLU A 79 -11.74 -4.33 -8.89
N HIS A 80 -11.07 -3.87 -9.93
CA HIS A 80 -9.70 -4.26 -10.25
C HIS A 80 -8.98 -3.11 -10.95
N ILE A 81 -7.65 -3.11 -10.84
CA ILE A 81 -6.76 -2.16 -11.50
C ILE A 81 -6.01 -2.90 -12.60
N THR A 82 -6.14 -2.40 -13.83
CA THR A 82 -5.28 -2.82 -14.94
C THR A 82 -3.87 -2.26 -14.72
N ILE A 83 -2.90 -3.16 -14.58
CA ILE A 83 -1.48 -2.84 -14.42
C ILE A 83 -0.76 -2.85 -15.79
N PRO A 84 0.46 -2.29 -15.87
CA PRO A 84 1.25 -2.38 -17.09
C PRO A 84 1.41 -3.83 -17.58
N GLY A 85 1.29 -4.03 -18.89
CA GLY A 85 1.20 -5.35 -19.51
C GLY A 85 -0.22 -5.93 -19.63
N GLY A 86 -1.24 -5.23 -19.11
CA GLY A 86 -2.66 -5.55 -19.34
C GLY A 86 -3.28 -6.53 -18.35
N ASN A 87 -2.49 -7.06 -17.41
CA ASN A 87 -3.02 -7.86 -16.30
C ASN A 87 -3.88 -7.00 -15.36
N VAL A 88 -4.74 -7.65 -14.58
CA VAL A 88 -5.59 -6.97 -13.58
C VAL A 88 -5.27 -7.48 -12.18
N LEU A 89 -5.24 -6.57 -11.21
CA LEU A 89 -5.05 -6.88 -9.79
C LEU A 89 -6.23 -6.33 -8.98
N ASN A 90 -6.70 -7.10 -8.01
CA ASN A 90 -7.65 -6.65 -6.99
C ASN A 90 -7.06 -6.68 -5.57
N THR A 91 -5.85 -7.22 -5.41
CA THR A 91 -5.17 -7.37 -4.12
C THR A 91 -3.79 -6.74 -4.19
N PHE A 92 -3.43 -5.99 -3.15
CA PHE A 92 -2.19 -5.24 -3.04
C PHE A 92 -1.58 -5.39 -1.66
N ILE A 93 -0.27 -5.25 -1.55
CA ILE A 93 0.45 -5.34 -0.28
C ILE A 93 1.11 -4.00 0.01
N VAL A 94 0.89 -3.48 1.22
CA VAL A 94 1.54 -2.26 1.69
C VAL A 94 3.02 -2.55 1.90
N GLU A 95 3.87 -1.96 1.07
CA GLU A 95 5.32 -2.16 1.15
C GLU A 95 6.06 -0.82 1.22
N ASP A 96 5.40 0.29 0.87
CA ASP A 96 6.05 1.58 0.72
C ASP A 96 5.29 2.70 1.44
N THR A 97 5.93 3.86 1.56
CA THR A 97 5.32 5.06 2.16
C THR A 97 5.51 6.26 1.23
N GLY A 98 4.43 6.96 0.93
CA GLY A 98 4.38 8.08 -0.01
C GLY A 98 3.75 9.34 0.57
N ASP A 99 3.73 10.40 -0.24
CA ASP A 99 3.19 11.73 0.09
C ASP A 99 3.53 12.22 1.51
N LEU A 100 4.82 12.12 1.87
CA LEU A 100 5.30 12.39 3.22
C LEU A 100 5.02 13.81 3.71
N LYS A 101 4.74 14.76 2.80
CA LYS A 101 4.47 16.17 3.11
C LYS A 101 2.99 16.55 2.98
N ASN A 102 2.10 15.59 2.68
CA ASN A 102 0.67 15.82 2.44
C ASN A 102 0.41 16.95 1.43
N THR A 103 1.12 16.89 0.31
CA THR A 103 1.02 17.90 -0.75
C THR A 103 0.06 17.47 -1.87
N GLY A 104 -0.27 16.18 -1.94
CA GLY A 104 -1.09 15.60 -2.99
C GLY A 104 -2.58 15.98 -2.92
N LYS A 105 -3.05 16.52 -1.79
CA LYS A 105 -4.49 16.74 -1.50
C LYS A 105 -5.32 15.45 -1.73
N LEU A 106 -4.79 14.35 -1.22
CA LEU A 106 -5.37 13.01 -1.33
C LEU A 106 -6.12 12.67 -0.04
N SER A 107 -7.03 11.71 -0.11
CA SER A 107 -7.72 11.21 1.06
C SER A 107 -6.75 10.54 2.04
N TYR A 108 -7.02 10.60 3.35
CA TYR A 108 -6.08 10.10 4.37
C TYR A 108 -5.80 8.58 4.24
N ARG A 109 -6.68 7.83 3.56
CA ARG A 109 -6.52 6.41 3.30
C ARG A 109 -6.17 6.12 1.83
N TRP A 110 -5.46 7.05 1.19
CA TRP A 110 -4.96 6.93 -0.16
C TRP A 110 -3.99 5.75 -0.35
N ILE A 111 -4.01 5.18 -1.56
CA ILE A 111 -3.16 4.08 -2.01
C ILE A 111 -2.45 4.49 -3.34
N ASP A 112 -1.13 4.38 -3.40
CA ASP A 112 -0.34 4.51 -4.63
C ASP A 112 0.10 3.14 -5.14
N VAL A 113 -0.32 2.76 -6.34
CA VAL A 113 0.03 1.45 -6.90
C VAL A 113 1.34 1.52 -7.65
N TYR A 114 2.30 0.67 -7.29
CA TYR A 114 3.56 0.58 -8.01
C TYR A 114 3.35 -0.10 -9.38
N PHE A 115 3.57 0.66 -10.45
CA PHE A 115 3.43 0.23 -11.85
C PHE A 115 4.74 -0.32 -12.43
N GLY A 116 5.75 -0.56 -11.59
CA GLY A 116 7.00 -1.17 -12.00
C GLY A 116 8.15 -0.17 -12.15
N LYS A 117 9.30 -0.70 -12.55
CA LYS A 117 10.50 0.09 -12.84
C LYS A 117 10.24 1.08 -13.98
N TYR A 118 10.99 2.18 -14.00
CA TYR A 118 10.96 3.13 -15.10
C TYR A 118 11.12 2.45 -16.46
N SER A 119 10.12 2.63 -17.30
CA SER A 119 10.11 2.44 -18.75
C SER A 119 9.11 3.44 -19.34
N ALA A 120 9.24 3.79 -20.62
CA ALA A 120 8.30 4.71 -21.25
C ALA A 120 6.84 4.21 -21.14
N ALA A 121 6.62 2.91 -21.34
CA ALA A 121 5.31 2.27 -21.24
C ALA A 121 4.74 2.31 -19.82
N ASN A 122 5.54 1.99 -18.79
CA ASN A 122 5.07 2.03 -17.40
C ASN A 122 4.76 3.46 -16.95
N HIS A 123 5.60 4.41 -17.37
CA HIS A 123 5.40 5.83 -17.08
C HIS A 123 4.10 6.35 -17.70
N GLU A 124 3.87 6.06 -18.98
CA GLU A 124 2.62 6.41 -19.66
C GLU A 124 1.41 5.72 -19.01
N ALA A 125 1.53 4.44 -18.64
CA ALA A 125 0.46 3.73 -17.94
C ALA A 125 0.12 4.37 -16.59
N ALA A 126 1.11 4.81 -15.81
CA ALA A 126 0.88 5.49 -14.53
C ALA A 126 0.22 6.87 -14.72
N ILE A 127 0.65 7.64 -15.73
CA ILE A 127 0.00 8.90 -16.10
C ILE A 127 -1.46 8.67 -16.50
N ASN A 128 -1.71 7.67 -17.37
CA ASN A 128 -3.05 7.36 -17.86
C ASN A 128 -3.96 6.77 -16.77
N PHE A 129 -3.39 6.10 -15.76
CA PHE A 129 -4.15 5.70 -14.58
C PHE A 129 -4.70 6.92 -13.83
N GLY A 130 -3.89 7.97 -13.68
CA GLY A 130 -4.28 9.22 -13.06
C GLY A 130 -4.71 9.04 -11.60
N LYS A 131 -5.72 9.81 -11.19
CA LYS A 131 -6.36 9.68 -9.88
C LYS A 131 -7.74 9.06 -10.03
N LYS A 132 -7.97 7.96 -9.33
CA LYS A 132 -9.24 7.22 -9.31
C LYS A 132 -9.79 7.10 -7.89
N LYS A 133 -11.04 6.67 -7.79
CA LYS A 133 -11.72 6.38 -6.53
C LYS A 133 -12.08 4.91 -6.47
N PHE A 134 -11.70 4.25 -5.38
CA PHE A 134 -12.07 2.86 -5.11
C PHE A 134 -12.52 2.68 -3.67
N SER A 135 -13.21 1.58 -3.42
CA SER A 135 -13.47 1.10 -2.07
C SER A 135 -12.67 -0.18 -1.81
N TYR A 136 -12.17 -0.36 -0.60
CA TYR A 136 -11.31 -1.52 -0.28
C TYR A 136 -11.45 -1.96 1.16
N THR A 137 -11.01 -3.18 1.42
CA THR A 137 -10.90 -3.78 2.75
C THR A 137 -9.43 -3.96 3.12
N VAL A 138 -9.08 -3.56 4.34
CA VAL A 138 -7.77 -3.77 4.95
C VAL A 138 -7.79 -5.06 5.76
N ILE A 139 -6.85 -5.96 5.46
CA ILE A 139 -6.66 -7.25 6.12
C ILE A 139 -5.25 -7.25 6.73
N SER A 140 -5.15 -7.37 8.06
CA SER A 140 -3.91 -7.21 8.83
C SER A 140 -3.67 -8.31 9.86
#